data_AF-B3MHV7-F1
#
_entry.id   AF-B3MHV7-F1
#
_cell.length_a   1.000
_cell.length_b   1.000
_cell.length_c   1.000
_cell.angle_alpha   90.00
_cell.angle_beta   90.00
_cell.angle_gamma   90.00
#
_symmetry.space_group_name_H-M   'P 1'
#
loop_
_entity.id
_entity.type
_entity.pdbx_description
1 polymer ?
#
loop_
_entity_poly.entity_id
_entity_poly.type
_entity_poly.pdbx_seq_one_letter_code
_entity_poly.pdbx_strand_id
1 'polypeptide(L)'
;MKVLCSVLILASVLAAQAMPNVQLQLQSALDKYLVHARDLDTVITPDVTSQCFSLYLPMLNEVAATFSSSYQDCISTANAQIANLTAEATTQQKEYQQEVSTLCGAFATCDKGNDTTTFFNCYASAAEGDVSTIYDIATNAASSASSLSMGIKAVQDTEYQCTNTTESNYVRDTAATYDLLDNCLKYGVPTTSSAATVAPTLAPSSSSPAASTSGAVSTPGASTPVAVTTPRPGTPAPVTSASAGTPAS
;
A
#
# COMPACT_ATOMS: atom_id res chain seq x y z
N MET A 1 -30.31 34.94 3.77
CA MET A 1 -28.95 34.45 4.08
C MET A 1 -28.70 33.18 3.29
N LYS A 2 -28.13 33.30 2.08
CA LYS A 2 -27.86 32.17 1.18
C LYS A 2 -26.84 32.62 0.12
N VAL A 3 -25.66 33.02 0.57
CA VAL A 3 -24.57 33.46 -0.32
C VAL A 3 -23.21 33.10 0.27
N LEU A 4 -22.99 31.81 0.57
CA LEU A 4 -21.68 31.29 0.93
C LEU A 4 -21.54 29.87 0.35
N CYS A 5 -21.41 29.77 -0.98
CA CYS A 5 -21.05 28.53 -1.66
C CYS A 5 -20.30 28.82 -2.98
N SER A 6 -19.38 29.79 -2.97
CA SER A 6 -18.51 30.04 -4.11
C SER A 6 -17.08 30.27 -3.62
N VAL A 7 -16.29 29.20 -3.56
CA VAL A 7 -14.83 29.29 -3.58
C VAL A 7 -14.35 28.66 -4.87
N LEU A 8 -13.88 29.52 -5.76
CA LEU A 8 -13.20 29.20 -7.01
C LEU A 8 -11.88 28.48 -6.70
N ILE A 9 -11.79 27.21 -7.06
CA ILE A 9 -10.51 26.51 -7.15
C ILE A 9 -9.99 26.70 -8.57
N LEU A 10 -9.16 27.73 -8.79
CA LEU A 10 -8.19 27.73 -9.88
C LEU A 10 -6.96 26.97 -9.40
N ALA A 11 -6.89 25.68 -9.73
CA ALA A 11 -5.65 24.92 -9.67
C ALA A 11 -5.09 24.81 -11.09
N SER A 12 -4.14 25.69 -11.37
CA SER A 12 -3.17 25.58 -12.46
C SER A 12 -2.49 24.23 -12.40
N VAL A 13 -2.73 23.38 -13.41
CA VAL A 13 -1.93 22.17 -13.63
C VAL A 13 -0.57 22.62 -14.15
N LEU A 14 0.46 22.36 -13.34
CA LEU A 14 1.85 22.53 -13.70
C LEU A 14 2.17 21.65 -14.91
N ALA A 15 2.94 22.22 -15.83
CA ALA A 15 3.54 21.52 -16.95
C ALA A 15 4.30 20.28 -16.46
N ALA A 16 3.99 19.14 -17.07
CA ALA A 16 4.81 17.94 -16.99
C ALA A 16 6.22 18.30 -17.47
N GLN A 17 7.19 18.29 -16.55
CA GLN A 17 8.58 18.39 -16.91
C GLN A 17 8.94 17.12 -17.67
N ALA A 18 9.33 17.30 -18.93
CA ALA A 18 9.79 16.22 -19.80
C ALA A 18 10.94 15.47 -19.12
N MET A 19 10.83 14.14 -19.06
CA MET A 19 11.93 13.28 -18.65
C MET A 19 13.15 13.56 -19.55
N PRO A 20 14.38 13.52 -19.01
CA PRO A 20 15.57 13.71 -19.81
C PRO A 20 15.62 12.65 -20.91
N ASN A 21 16.05 13.11 -22.07
CA ASN A 21 15.97 12.44 -23.35
C ASN A 21 16.82 11.15 -23.38
N VAL A 22 16.27 10.04 -22.85
CA VAL A 22 16.89 8.69 -22.83
C VAL A 22 17.37 8.27 -24.23
N GLN A 23 16.67 8.74 -25.26
CA GLN A 23 16.98 8.48 -26.66
C GLN A 23 18.36 9.01 -27.11
N LEU A 24 18.81 10.13 -26.52
CA LEU A 24 20.08 10.78 -26.85
C LEU A 24 21.25 10.14 -26.10
N GLN A 25 21.00 9.61 -24.89
CA GLN A 25 21.95 8.81 -24.11
C GLN A 25 22.22 7.45 -24.79
N LEU A 26 21.18 6.80 -25.33
CA LEU A 26 21.32 5.51 -26.01
C LEU A 26 22.14 5.62 -27.31
N GLN A 27 21.91 6.69 -28.10
CA GLN A 27 22.70 6.94 -29.33
C GLN A 27 24.18 7.18 -29.03
N SER A 28 24.49 7.98 -28.00
CA SER A 28 25.87 8.24 -27.58
C SER A 28 26.59 6.99 -27.09
N ALA A 29 25.90 6.08 -26.39
CA ALA A 29 26.48 4.84 -25.92
C ALA A 29 26.78 3.87 -27.08
N LEU A 30 25.90 3.81 -28.08
CA LEU A 30 26.05 2.93 -29.25
C LEU A 30 27.20 3.38 -30.17
N ASP A 31 27.36 4.69 -30.37
CA ASP A 31 28.46 5.27 -31.17
C ASP A 31 29.83 4.99 -30.52
N LYS A 32 29.92 5.17 -29.20
CA LYS A 32 31.14 4.88 -28.42
C LYS A 32 31.50 3.39 -28.45
N TYR A 33 30.50 2.52 -28.44
CA TYR A 33 30.69 1.08 -28.55
C TYR A 33 31.19 0.66 -29.95
N LEU A 34 30.66 1.25 -31.02
CA LEU A 34 31.10 1.00 -32.40
C LEU A 34 32.54 1.44 -32.67
N VAL A 35 32.99 2.55 -32.07
CA VAL A 35 34.38 2.99 -32.15
C VAL A 35 35.32 2.03 -31.41
N HIS A 36 34.92 1.51 -30.24
CA HIS A 36 35.71 0.50 -29.52
C HIS A 36 35.76 -0.87 -30.25
N ALA A 37 34.71 -1.23 -30.99
CA ALA A 37 34.68 -2.46 -31.77
C ALA A 37 35.70 -2.46 -32.93
N ARG A 38 36.11 -1.28 -33.42
CA ARG A 38 37.13 -1.13 -34.49
C ARG A 38 38.55 -1.48 -34.02
N ASP A 39 38.85 -1.33 -32.74
CA ASP A 39 40.13 -1.78 -32.15
C ASP A 39 40.19 -3.32 -31.96
N LEU A 40 39.04 -3.99 -31.91
CA LEU A 40 38.93 -5.46 -31.82
C LEU A 40 39.20 -6.18 -33.17
N ASP A 41 39.21 -5.46 -34.29
CA ASP A 41 39.35 -5.97 -35.66
C ASP A 41 40.68 -6.71 -35.91
N THR A 42 41.67 -6.53 -35.04
CA THR A 42 42.96 -7.21 -35.13
C THR A 42 43.01 -8.59 -34.46
N VAL A 43 41.99 -8.97 -33.68
CA VAL A 43 41.98 -10.20 -32.85
C VAL A 43 40.75 -11.09 -33.07
N ILE A 44 39.62 -10.55 -33.57
CA ILE A 44 38.33 -11.25 -33.58
C ILE A 44 37.83 -11.51 -34.99
N THR A 45 37.59 -12.77 -35.34
CA THR A 45 36.93 -13.12 -36.60
C THR A 45 35.47 -12.65 -36.58
N PRO A 46 34.90 -12.21 -37.72
CA PRO A 46 33.50 -11.75 -37.80
C PRO A 46 32.48 -12.80 -37.34
N ASP A 47 32.87 -14.07 -37.39
CA ASP A 47 32.10 -15.21 -36.89
C ASP A 47 31.91 -15.20 -35.36
N VAL A 48 32.95 -14.86 -34.59
CA VAL A 48 32.91 -14.78 -33.12
C VAL A 48 32.05 -13.62 -32.66
N THR A 49 32.17 -12.46 -33.31
CA THR A 49 31.35 -11.28 -33.01
C THR A 49 29.86 -11.58 -33.16
N SER A 50 29.46 -12.21 -34.27
CA SER A 50 28.07 -12.60 -34.52
C SER A 50 27.53 -13.59 -33.48
N GLN A 51 28.34 -14.57 -33.08
CA GLN A 51 27.97 -15.55 -32.06
C GLN A 51 27.81 -14.92 -30.67
N CYS A 52 28.71 -14.01 -30.27
CA CYS A 52 28.58 -13.27 -29.02
C CYS A 52 27.30 -12.43 -28.98
N PHE A 53 27.01 -11.66 -30.03
CA PHE A 53 25.74 -10.91 -30.07
C PHE A 53 24.52 -11.82 -30.06
N SER A 54 24.55 -12.94 -30.78
CA SER A 54 23.45 -13.91 -30.78
C SER A 54 23.18 -14.50 -29.40
N LEU A 55 24.20 -14.58 -28.53
CA LEU A 55 24.07 -15.07 -27.16
C LEU A 55 23.59 -14.00 -26.18
N TYR A 56 24.13 -12.77 -26.27
CA TYR A 56 23.90 -11.73 -25.26
C TYR A 56 22.75 -10.76 -25.60
N LEU A 57 22.40 -10.56 -26.88
CA LEU A 57 21.25 -9.71 -27.24
C LEU A 57 19.91 -10.24 -26.70
N PRO A 58 19.61 -11.56 -26.75
CA PRO A 58 18.40 -12.09 -26.12
C PRO A 58 18.35 -11.81 -24.62
N MET A 59 19.48 -11.93 -23.91
CA MET A 59 19.54 -11.65 -22.47
C MET A 59 19.35 -10.16 -22.16
N LEU A 60 19.90 -9.25 -22.96
CA LEU A 60 19.63 -7.82 -22.82
C LEU A 60 18.13 -7.49 -23.03
N ASN A 61 17.49 -8.16 -24.01
CA ASN A 61 16.04 -8.02 -24.22
C ASN A 61 15.23 -8.57 -23.04
N GLU A 62 15.65 -9.70 -22.46
CA GLU A 62 15.03 -10.27 -21.27
C GLU A 62 15.14 -9.31 -20.08
N VAL A 63 16.33 -8.77 -19.80
CA VAL A 63 16.54 -7.77 -18.74
C VAL A 63 15.64 -6.56 -18.91
N ALA A 64 15.51 -6.04 -20.14
CA ALA A 64 14.62 -4.92 -20.44
C ALA A 64 13.13 -5.28 -20.28
N ALA A 65 12.71 -6.48 -20.70
CA ALA A 65 11.36 -6.97 -20.53
C ALA A 65 10.99 -7.13 -19.05
N THR A 66 11.89 -7.72 -18.25
CA THR A 66 11.73 -7.89 -16.80
C THR A 66 11.65 -6.55 -16.08
N PHE A 67 12.47 -5.57 -16.46
CA PHE A 67 12.36 -4.21 -15.91
C PHE A 67 10.98 -3.62 -16.18
N SER A 68 10.53 -3.64 -17.44
CA SER A 68 9.26 -3.07 -17.85
C SER A 68 8.08 -3.71 -17.10
N SER A 69 8.03 -5.04 -17.04
CA SER A 69 6.96 -5.75 -16.33
C SER A 69 6.98 -5.46 -14.83
N SER A 70 8.15 -5.58 -14.20
CA SER A 70 8.28 -5.39 -12.74
C SER A 70 7.95 -3.97 -12.32
N TYR A 71 8.34 -2.97 -13.13
CA TYR A 71 8.04 -1.57 -12.87
C TYR A 71 6.53 -1.29 -12.97
N GLN A 72 5.87 -1.85 -13.98
CA GLN A 72 4.41 -1.74 -14.12
C GLN A 72 3.68 -2.48 -12.99
N ASP A 73 4.18 -3.63 -12.54
CA ASP A 73 3.61 -4.38 -11.43
C ASP A 73 3.69 -3.58 -10.11
N CYS A 74 4.81 -2.88 -9.85
CA CYS A 74 4.93 -1.97 -8.71
C CYS A 74 3.81 -0.92 -8.71
N ILE A 75 3.62 -0.23 -9.85
CA ILE A 75 2.62 0.83 -10.00
C ILE A 75 1.20 0.29 -9.89
N SER A 76 0.91 -0.81 -10.59
CA SER A 76 -0.42 -1.44 -10.58
C SER A 76 -0.81 -1.89 -9.18
N THR A 77 0.13 -2.50 -8.46
CA THR A 77 -0.07 -2.94 -7.07
C THR A 77 -0.34 -1.76 -6.15
N ALA A 78 0.44 -0.68 -6.26
CA ALA A 78 0.25 0.53 -5.46
C ALA A 78 -1.14 1.17 -5.72
N ASN A 79 -1.51 1.31 -6.98
CA ASN A 79 -2.82 1.84 -7.38
C ASN A 79 -3.98 0.99 -6.85
N ALA A 80 -3.88 -0.34 -6.92
CA ALA A 80 -4.88 -1.25 -6.39
C ALA A 80 -5.04 -1.09 -4.87
N GLN A 81 -3.93 -0.93 -4.13
CA GLN A 81 -3.96 -0.72 -2.68
C GLN A 81 -4.58 0.64 -2.32
N ILE A 82 -4.21 1.72 -3.02
CA ILE A 82 -4.81 3.05 -2.83
C ILE A 82 -6.31 3.03 -3.12
N ALA A 83 -6.72 2.34 -4.19
CA ALA A 83 -8.13 2.19 -4.53
C ALA A 83 -8.91 1.46 -3.42
N ASN A 84 -8.33 0.41 -2.83
CA ASN A 84 -8.93 -0.31 -1.71
C ASN A 84 -9.08 0.58 -0.47
N LEU A 85 -8.01 1.27 -0.05
CA LEU A 85 -8.04 2.21 1.07
C LEU A 85 -9.10 3.31 0.86
N THR A 86 -9.20 3.83 -0.36
CA THR A 86 -10.18 4.87 -0.70
C THR A 86 -11.61 4.33 -0.69
N ALA A 87 -11.82 3.09 -1.13
CA ALA A 87 -13.14 2.44 -1.10
C ALA A 87 -13.62 2.19 0.34
N GLU A 88 -12.72 1.77 1.22
CA GLU A 88 -13.00 1.63 2.65
C GLU A 88 -13.35 2.98 3.28
N ALA A 89 -12.54 4.01 3.03
CA ALA A 89 -12.81 5.36 3.53
C ALA A 89 -14.13 5.93 2.99
N THR A 90 -14.50 5.62 1.75
CA THR A 90 -15.80 6.01 1.16
C THR A 90 -16.96 5.32 1.88
N THR A 91 -16.77 4.10 2.35
CA THR A 91 -17.78 3.37 3.14
C THR A 91 -17.97 4.04 4.50
N GLN A 92 -16.88 4.34 5.22
CA GLN A 92 -16.92 5.07 6.48
C GLN A 92 -17.54 6.46 6.32
N GLN A 93 -17.24 7.14 5.21
CA GLN A 93 -17.84 8.45 4.91
C GLN A 93 -19.38 8.37 4.83
N LYS A 94 -19.93 7.31 4.23
CA LYS A 94 -21.39 7.11 4.16
C LYS A 94 -22.00 6.82 5.52
N GLU A 95 -21.30 6.07 6.37
CA GLU A 95 -21.73 5.80 7.74
C GLU A 95 -21.84 7.11 8.53
N TYR A 96 -20.82 7.97 8.49
CA TYR A 96 -20.89 9.28 9.14
C TYR A 96 -22.00 10.18 8.57
N GLN A 97 -22.20 10.17 7.24
CA GLN A 97 -23.31 10.91 6.64
C GLN A 97 -24.66 10.43 7.16
N GLN A 98 -24.83 9.12 7.34
CA GLN A 98 -26.06 8.55 7.87
C GLN A 98 -26.25 8.89 9.36
N GLU A 99 -25.20 8.82 10.17
CA GLU A 99 -25.23 9.20 11.59
C GLU A 99 -25.61 10.68 11.76
N VAL A 100 -24.96 11.57 10.99
CA VAL A 100 -25.28 13.00 10.98
C VAL A 100 -26.70 13.26 10.48
N SER A 101 -27.17 12.52 9.47
CA SER A 101 -28.54 12.66 9.00
C SER A 101 -29.57 12.25 10.05
N THR A 102 -29.29 11.20 10.83
CA THR A 102 -30.16 10.76 11.94
C THR A 102 -30.22 11.81 13.02
N LEU A 103 -29.05 12.33 13.43
CA LEU A 103 -28.90 13.44 14.37
C LEU A 103 -29.75 14.66 13.95
N CYS A 104 -29.53 15.17 12.74
CA CYS A 104 -30.28 16.32 12.23
C CYS A 104 -31.78 16.02 12.11
N GLY A 105 -32.16 14.78 11.78
CA GLY A 105 -33.55 14.34 11.69
C GLY A 105 -34.29 14.36 13.03
N ALA A 106 -33.60 14.05 14.14
CA ALA A 106 -34.16 14.13 15.48
C ALA A 106 -34.56 15.56 15.83
N PHE A 107 -33.66 16.53 15.63
CA PHE A 107 -33.94 17.95 15.83
C PHE A 107 -35.04 18.47 14.90
N ALA A 108 -34.99 18.12 13.61
CA ALA A 108 -36.02 18.53 12.65
C ALA A 108 -37.42 17.98 12.97
N THR A 109 -37.50 16.86 13.70
CA THR A 109 -38.79 16.31 14.14
C THR A 109 -39.39 17.16 15.27
N CYS A 110 -38.56 17.76 16.13
CA CYS A 110 -39.00 18.65 17.20
C CYS A 110 -39.64 19.95 16.68
N ASP A 111 -39.31 20.38 15.46
CA ASP A 111 -39.86 21.58 14.82
C ASP A 111 -41.35 21.47 14.46
N LYS A 112 -41.95 20.27 14.57
CA LYS A 112 -43.35 20.02 14.20
C LYS A 112 -44.35 20.25 15.34
N GLY A 113 -43.89 20.54 16.55
CA GLY A 113 -44.75 20.77 17.72
C GLY A 113 -45.32 22.19 17.80
N ASN A 114 -46.60 22.32 18.15
CA ASN A 114 -47.26 23.63 18.33
C ASN A 114 -47.16 24.19 19.76
N ASP A 115 -46.78 23.37 20.75
CA ASP A 115 -46.66 23.77 22.16
C ASP A 115 -45.20 24.07 22.52
N THR A 116 -44.97 25.23 23.15
CA THR A 116 -43.63 25.74 23.46
C THR A 116 -42.90 24.87 24.50
N THR A 117 -43.63 24.28 25.45
CA THR A 117 -43.03 23.41 26.47
C THR A 117 -42.58 22.08 25.85
N THR A 118 -43.42 21.52 24.98
CA THR A 118 -43.13 20.31 24.21
C THR A 118 -41.93 20.53 23.28
N PHE A 119 -41.83 21.71 22.66
CA PHE A 119 -40.68 22.10 21.84
C PHE A 119 -39.37 22.05 22.64
N PHE A 120 -39.30 22.72 23.80
CA PHE A 120 -38.07 22.76 24.60
C PHE A 120 -37.67 21.37 25.14
N ASN A 121 -38.62 20.58 25.63
CA ASN A 121 -38.34 19.23 26.12
C ASN A 121 -37.88 18.29 25.01
N CYS A 122 -38.42 18.43 23.79
CA CYS A 122 -37.99 17.64 22.65
C CYS A 122 -36.53 17.95 22.27
N TYR A 123 -36.18 19.23 22.17
CA TYR A 123 -34.80 19.66 21.89
C TYR A 123 -33.81 19.22 22.97
N ALA A 124 -34.20 19.29 24.25
CA ALA A 124 -33.36 18.82 25.36
C ALA A 124 -33.11 17.31 25.27
N SER A 125 -34.16 16.51 25.00
CA SER A 125 -34.07 15.06 24.86
C SER A 125 -33.23 14.64 23.65
N ALA A 126 -33.40 15.32 22.50
CA ALA A 126 -32.59 15.10 21.31
C ALA A 126 -31.11 15.37 21.61
N ALA A 127 -30.81 16.53 22.22
CA ALA A 127 -29.45 16.90 22.58
C ALA A 127 -28.79 15.93 23.58
N GLU A 128 -29.51 15.47 24.62
CA GLU A 128 -28.96 14.53 25.61
C GLU A 128 -28.50 13.20 24.99
N GLY A 129 -29.27 12.67 24.02
CA GLY A 129 -28.91 11.42 23.33
C GLY A 129 -27.71 11.58 22.39
N ASP A 130 -27.51 12.79 21.88
CA ASP A 130 -26.69 13.01 20.68
C ASP A 130 -25.28 13.57 20.97
N VAL A 131 -25.02 14.12 22.16
CA VAL A 131 -23.68 14.66 22.51
C VAL A 131 -22.59 13.59 22.40
N SER A 132 -22.87 12.36 22.85
CA SER A 132 -21.91 11.25 22.75
C SER A 132 -21.65 10.86 21.30
N THR A 133 -22.71 10.72 20.50
CA THR A 133 -22.64 10.43 19.06
C THR A 133 -21.83 11.49 18.31
N ILE A 134 -22.02 12.78 18.60
CA ILE A 134 -21.26 13.87 17.96
C ILE A 134 -19.77 13.77 18.30
N TYR A 135 -19.43 13.45 19.55
CA TYR A 135 -18.04 13.27 19.97
C TYR A 135 -17.38 12.07 19.28
N ASP A 136 -18.12 10.97 19.17
CA ASP A 136 -17.66 9.75 18.49
C ASP A 136 -17.44 10.01 16.99
N ILE A 137 -18.39 10.66 16.30
CA ILE A 137 -18.23 11.08 14.89
C ILE A 137 -16.96 11.93 14.74
N ALA A 138 -16.78 12.94 15.58
CA ALA A 138 -15.64 13.85 15.47
C ALA A 138 -14.30 13.11 15.65
N THR A 139 -14.22 12.26 16.68
CA THR A 139 -12.99 11.53 17.02
C THR A 139 -12.69 10.44 15.98
N ASN A 140 -13.71 9.70 15.56
CA ASN A 140 -13.57 8.63 14.57
C ASN A 140 -13.24 9.21 13.20
N ALA A 141 -13.90 10.28 12.76
CA ALA A 141 -13.60 10.93 11.48
C ALA A 141 -12.17 11.47 11.43
N ALA A 142 -11.66 12.08 12.50
CA ALA A 142 -10.28 12.53 12.58
C ALA A 142 -9.28 11.36 12.51
N SER A 143 -9.59 10.26 13.20
CA SER A 143 -8.78 9.04 13.21
C SER A 143 -8.79 8.35 11.84
N SER A 144 -9.94 8.26 11.18
CA SER A 144 -10.09 7.71 9.83
C SER A 144 -9.35 8.55 8.79
N ALA A 145 -9.46 9.88 8.85
CA ALA A 145 -8.73 10.77 7.95
C ALA A 145 -7.20 10.60 8.10
N SER A 146 -6.73 10.53 9.34
CA SER A 146 -5.31 10.30 9.64
C SER A 146 -4.85 8.93 9.14
N SER A 147 -5.65 7.89 9.40
CA SER A 147 -5.35 6.51 8.98
C SER A 147 -5.30 6.37 7.45
N LEU A 148 -6.24 6.97 6.73
CA LEU A 148 -6.24 7.01 5.27
C LEU A 148 -5.00 7.72 4.73
N SER A 149 -4.67 8.89 5.29
CA SER A 149 -3.51 9.68 4.85
C SER A 149 -2.21 8.90 5.06
N MET A 150 -2.04 8.30 6.25
CA MET A 150 -0.87 7.46 6.55
C MET A 150 -0.82 6.21 5.67
N GLY A 151 -1.96 5.55 5.45
CA GLY A 151 -2.05 4.37 4.59
C GLY A 151 -1.63 4.67 3.16
N ILE A 152 -2.15 5.75 2.56
CA ILE A 152 -1.76 6.18 1.21
C ILE A 152 -0.26 6.51 1.15
N LYS A 153 0.28 7.19 2.18
CA LYS A 153 1.71 7.49 2.23
C LYS A 153 2.57 6.23 2.30
N ALA A 154 2.21 5.27 3.15
CA ALA A 154 2.90 3.99 3.22
C ALA A 154 2.90 3.23 1.89
N VAL A 155 1.80 3.28 1.13
CA VAL A 155 1.72 2.69 -0.21
C VAL A 155 2.66 3.42 -1.19
N GLN A 156 2.66 4.76 -1.19
CA GLN A 156 3.56 5.56 -2.04
C GLN A 156 5.04 5.30 -1.73
N ASP A 157 5.38 5.20 -0.44
CA ASP A 157 6.75 4.87 -0.03
C ASP A 157 7.13 3.47 -0.51
N THR A 158 6.22 2.50 -0.41
CA THR A 158 6.45 1.13 -0.91
C THR A 158 6.61 1.09 -2.43
N GLU A 159 5.77 1.83 -3.17
CA GLU A 159 5.88 1.98 -4.63
C GLU A 159 7.24 2.55 -5.02
N TYR A 160 7.69 3.60 -4.34
CA TYR A 160 8.98 4.22 -4.58
C TYR A 160 10.13 3.22 -4.36
N GLN A 161 10.10 2.45 -3.25
CA GLN A 161 11.12 1.45 -3.00
C GLN A 161 11.11 0.32 -4.04
N CYS A 162 9.92 -0.12 -4.46
CA CYS A 162 9.75 -1.17 -5.47
C CYS A 162 10.32 -0.72 -6.83
N THR A 163 9.97 0.49 -7.27
CA THR A 163 10.42 1.06 -8.55
C THR A 163 11.92 1.33 -8.56
N ASN A 164 12.47 1.90 -7.48
CA ASN A 164 13.91 2.13 -7.34
C ASN A 164 14.70 0.80 -7.32
N THR A 165 14.21 -0.21 -6.61
CA THR A 165 14.82 -1.56 -6.62
C THR A 165 14.82 -2.15 -8.03
N THR A 166 13.71 -2.01 -8.75
CA THR A 166 13.56 -2.49 -10.13
C THR A 166 14.53 -1.78 -11.07
N GLU A 167 14.67 -0.47 -10.96
CA GLU A 167 15.65 0.32 -11.72
C GLU A 167 17.10 -0.08 -11.39
N SER A 168 17.42 -0.24 -10.11
CA SER A 168 18.75 -0.68 -9.68
C SER A 168 19.10 -2.07 -10.22
N ASN A 169 18.14 -3.00 -10.23
CA ASN A 169 18.33 -4.32 -10.81
C ASN A 169 18.56 -4.22 -12.33
N TYR A 170 17.75 -3.42 -13.03
CA TYR A 170 17.92 -3.20 -14.47
C TYR A 170 19.32 -2.70 -14.83
N VAL A 171 19.81 -1.68 -14.12
CA VAL A 171 21.16 -1.14 -14.34
C VAL A 171 22.24 -2.20 -14.07
N ARG A 172 22.14 -2.91 -12.94
CA ARG A 172 23.11 -3.94 -12.56
C ARG A 172 23.14 -5.08 -13.56
N ASP A 173 21.97 -5.61 -13.93
CA ASP A 173 21.84 -6.81 -14.75
C ASP A 173 22.19 -6.49 -16.22
N THR A 174 21.88 -5.28 -16.68
CA THR A 174 22.36 -4.76 -17.97
C THR A 174 23.88 -4.64 -18.00
N ALA A 175 24.50 -4.05 -16.97
CA ALA A 175 25.94 -3.94 -16.86
C ALA A 175 26.62 -5.32 -16.85
N ALA A 176 26.12 -6.25 -16.04
CA ALA A 176 26.63 -7.62 -15.99
C ALA A 176 26.53 -8.32 -17.36
N THR A 177 25.45 -8.11 -18.10
CA THR A 177 25.28 -8.67 -19.45
C THR A 177 26.25 -8.06 -20.45
N TYR A 178 26.53 -6.75 -20.35
CA TYR A 178 27.56 -6.10 -21.16
C TYR A 178 28.98 -6.59 -20.82
N ASP A 179 29.29 -6.82 -19.54
CA ASP A 179 30.57 -7.39 -19.14
C ASP A 179 30.78 -8.78 -19.73
N LEU A 180 29.72 -9.61 -19.76
CA LEU A 180 29.78 -10.94 -20.40
C LEU A 180 29.95 -10.83 -21.92
N LEU A 181 29.28 -9.87 -22.56
CA LEU A 181 29.45 -9.59 -24.00
C LEU A 181 30.88 -9.13 -24.32
N ASP A 182 31.43 -8.18 -23.55
CA ASP A 182 32.82 -7.70 -23.71
C ASP A 182 33.83 -8.84 -23.52
N ASN A 183 33.63 -9.68 -22.51
CA ASN A 183 34.47 -10.87 -22.30
C ASN A 183 34.38 -11.84 -23.48
N CYS A 184 33.18 -12.09 -24.03
CA CYS A 184 33.01 -12.93 -25.21
C CYS A 184 33.72 -12.33 -26.43
N LEU A 185 33.62 -11.01 -26.61
CA LEU A 185 34.27 -10.31 -27.70
C LEU A 185 35.79 -10.22 -27.53
N LYS A 186 36.35 -10.34 -26.32
CA LYS A 186 37.80 -10.34 -26.09
C LYS A 186 38.42 -11.73 -26.13
N TYR A 187 37.73 -12.71 -25.56
CA TYR A 187 38.28 -14.05 -25.30
C TYR A 187 37.64 -15.15 -26.16
N GLY A 188 36.66 -14.79 -26.98
CA GLY A 188 35.89 -15.73 -27.80
C GLY A 188 34.65 -16.26 -27.10
N VAL A 189 33.85 -17.04 -27.85
CA VAL A 189 32.60 -17.62 -27.34
C VAL A 189 32.89 -18.55 -26.16
N PRO A 190 32.16 -18.45 -25.02
CA PRO A 190 32.37 -19.33 -23.89
C PRO A 190 32.25 -20.79 -24.32
N THR A 191 33.32 -21.58 -24.14
CA THR A 191 33.23 -23.02 -24.27
C THR A 191 32.62 -23.58 -22.97
N THR A 192 31.74 -24.57 -23.10
CA THR A 192 30.90 -25.16 -22.03
C THR A 192 31.65 -25.71 -20.81
N SER A 193 32.98 -25.58 -20.74
CA SER A 193 33.79 -25.97 -19.59
C SER A 193 33.78 -24.95 -18.42
N SER A 194 33.23 -23.75 -18.61
CA SER A 194 33.16 -22.71 -17.57
C SER A 194 31.71 -22.39 -17.14
N ALA A 195 30.81 -23.38 -17.17
CA ALA A 195 29.40 -23.23 -16.79
C ALA A 195 29.00 -24.01 -15.51
N ALA A 196 29.93 -24.56 -14.75
CA ALA A 196 29.61 -25.27 -13.50
C ALA A 196 30.59 -24.91 -12.38
N THR A 197 30.12 -24.12 -11.40
CA THR A 197 30.14 -24.40 -9.95
C THR A 197 29.90 -23.10 -9.16
N VAL A 198 28.63 -22.70 -9.01
CA VAL A 198 28.14 -22.22 -7.71
C VAL A 198 27.20 -23.29 -7.21
N ALA A 199 27.76 -24.20 -6.40
CA ALA A 199 27.01 -25.28 -5.76
C ALA A 199 25.99 -24.69 -4.77
N PRO A 200 24.74 -25.16 -4.75
CA PRO A 200 23.85 -24.92 -3.63
C PRO A 200 24.32 -25.80 -2.46
N THR A 201 24.63 -25.19 -1.33
CA THR A 201 24.84 -25.92 -0.07
C THR A 201 23.50 -26.45 0.42
N LEU A 202 23.29 -27.76 0.27
CA LEU A 202 22.25 -28.55 0.95
C LEU A 202 22.64 -28.67 2.44
N ALA A 203 21.77 -28.34 3.42
CA ALA A 203 20.84 -29.24 4.16
C ALA A 203 20.86 -28.82 5.67
N PRO A 204 19.90 -29.16 6.57
CA PRO A 204 19.11 -30.40 6.62
C PRO A 204 17.58 -30.24 6.84
N SER A 205 16.79 -31.10 6.18
CA SER A 205 16.05 -32.25 6.71
C SER A 205 14.67 -31.94 7.30
N SER A 206 13.64 -32.28 6.51
CA SER A 206 12.28 -32.50 6.97
C SER A 206 12.14 -33.97 7.40
N SER A 207 11.84 -34.19 8.67
CA SER A 207 11.45 -35.50 9.21
C SER A 207 9.96 -35.50 9.54
N SER A 208 9.25 -36.39 8.85
CA SER A 208 7.82 -36.71 8.97
C SER A 208 7.42 -37.22 10.37
N PRO A 209 6.18 -37.00 10.83
CA PRO A 209 5.60 -37.78 11.93
C PRO A 209 4.53 -38.76 11.41
N ALA A 210 4.70 -40.03 11.75
CA ALA A 210 3.65 -41.05 11.71
C ALA A 210 3.03 -41.24 13.11
N ALA A 211 1.72 -41.46 13.12
CA ALA A 211 0.85 -41.55 14.29
C ALA A 211 1.03 -42.83 15.14
N SER A 212 0.69 -42.76 16.44
CA SER A 212 -0.42 -43.51 17.08
C SER A 212 -0.32 -43.59 18.62
N THR A 213 -1.39 -43.12 19.29
CA THR A 213 -2.07 -43.59 20.52
C THR A 213 -1.31 -44.26 21.68
N SER A 214 -1.44 -43.70 22.91
CA SER A 214 -2.30 -44.21 24.01
C SER A 214 -1.76 -43.84 25.41
N GLY A 215 -2.65 -43.39 26.32
CA GLY A 215 -2.53 -43.71 27.76
C GLY A 215 -2.19 -42.59 28.77
N ALA A 216 -3.22 -41.86 29.20
CA ALA A 216 -3.58 -41.55 30.60
C ALA A 216 -2.76 -40.60 31.53
N VAL A 217 -3.46 -39.50 31.90
CA VAL A 217 -3.75 -39.01 33.28
C VAL A 217 -2.73 -38.10 34.02
N SER A 218 -2.98 -36.78 34.01
CA SER A 218 -3.47 -35.97 35.17
C SER A 218 -3.43 -34.44 34.91
N THR A 219 -4.54 -33.77 35.21
CA THR A 219 -4.82 -32.31 35.31
C THR A 219 -4.39 -31.72 36.67
N PRO A 220 -4.57 -30.40 36.99
CA PRO A 220 -4.89 -29.23 36.16
C PRO A 220 -3.99 -27.99 36.42
N GLY A 221 -4.00 -27.04 35.48
CA GLY A 221 -3.47 -25.68 35.69
C GLY A 221 -3.74 -24.80 34.47
N ALA A 222 -4.89 -24.12 34.48
CA ALA A 222 -5.45 -23.38 33.35
C ALA A 222 -4.76 -22.02 33.11
N SER A 223 -4.51 -21.69 31.84
CA SER A 223 -4.40 -20.31 31.33
C SER A 223 -4.70 -20.35 29.83
N THR A 224 -5.97 -20.14 29.48
CA THR A 224 -6.49 -20.08 28.12
C THR A 224 -6.35 -18.66 27.52
N PRO A 225 -6.37 -18.56 26.18
CA PRO A 225 -5.99 -17.37 25.42
C PRO A 225 -7.12 -16.33 25.34
N VAL A 226 -6.74 -15.05 25.31
CA VAL A 226 -7.65 -13.91 25.18
C VAL A 226 -8.17 -13.84 23.74
N ALA A 227 -9.44 -14.18 23.56
CA ALA A 227 -10.24 -13.83 22.40
C ALA A 227 -10.71 -12.38 22.52
N VAL A 228 -10.41 -11.54 21.54
CA VAL A 228 -10.95 -10.18 21.43
C VAL A 228 -12.45 -10.30 21.13
N THR A 229 -13.26 -10.03 22.15
CA THR A 229 -14.72 -9.98 22.04
C THR A 229 -15.13 -8.51 22.10
N THR A 230 -15.77 -8.04 21.05
CA THR A 230 -16.49 -6.77 20.97
C THR A 230 -17.57 -6.67 22.06
N PRO A 231 -17.73 -5.54 22.78
CA PRO A 231 -18.86 -5.36 23.68
C PRO A 231 -20.11 -4.94 22.88
N ARG A 232 -21.17 -5.75 23.00
CA ARG A 232 -22.56 -5.36 22.72
C ARG A 232 -23.07 -4.45 23.85
N PRO A 233 -23.96 -3.47 23.60
CA PRO A 233 -24.40 -2.51 24.61
C PRO A 233 -25.17 -3.18 25.76
N GLY A 234 -24.71 -2.94 26.98
CA GLY A 234 -25.34 -3.37 28.22
C GLY A 234 -26.30 -2.32 28.78
N THR A 235 -27.43 -2.83 29.23
CA THR A 235 -28.51 -2.23 30.03
C THR A 235 -28.03 -1.26 31.14
N PRO A 236 -28.73 -0.13 31.39
CA PRO A 236 -28.40 0.76 32.50
C PRO A 236 -28.78 0.16 33.86
N ALA A 237 -27.87 0.30 34.84
CA ALA A 237 -28.09 0.00 36.24
C ALA A 237 -29.00 1.06 36.92
N PRO A 238 -29.76 0.71 37.98
CA PRO A 238 -30.66 1.65 38.63
C PRO A 238 -29.90 2.61 39.55
N VAL A 239 -30.08 3.92 39.34
CA VAL A 239 -29.59 4.94 40.26
C VAL A 239 -30.57 5.13 41.42
N THR A 240 -30.03 4.94 42.62
CA THR A 240 -30.70 5.07 43.92
C THR A 240 -31.05 6.53 44.21
N SER A 241 -32.29 6.78 44.59
CA SER A 241 -32.84 8.09 44.94
C SER A 241 -32.23 8.62 46.26
N ALA A 242 -31.70 9.85 46.24
CA ALA A 242 -31.39 10.61 47.45
C ALA A 242 -32.53 11.59 47.76
N SER A 243 -33.03 11.50 48.99
CA SER A 243 -34.20 12.19 49.53
C SER A 243 -33.96 13.68 49.80
N ALA A 244 -35.05 14.45 49.67
CA ALA A 244 -35.14 15.89 49.85
C ALA A 244 -34.96 16.34 51.32
N GLY A 245 -34.17 17.40 51.53
CA GLY A 245 -34.11 18.15 52.78
C GLY A 245 -35.19 19.24 52.86
N THR A 246 -35.91 19.24 53.97
CA THR A 246 -36.98 20.18 54.38
C THR A 246 -36.41 21.52 54.90
N PRO A 247 -37.12 22.66 54.78
CA PRO A 247 -36.57 23.99 55.08
C PRO A 247 -36.57 24.33 56.58
N ALA A 248 -35.73 25.28 56.96
CA ALA A 248 -35.75 25.94 58.27
C ALA A 248 -36.27 27.39 58.14
N SER A 249 -36.90 27.82 59.23
CA SER A 249 -37.72 29.01 59.50
C SER A 249 -37.24 30.37 59.01
#